data_AF-A0A847ZA25-F1
#
_entry.id   AF-A0A847ZA25-F1
#
_cell.length_a   1.000
_cell.length_b   1.000
_cell.length_c   1.000
_cell.angle_alpha   90.00
_cell.angle_beta   90.00
_cell.angle_gamma   90.00
#
_symmetry.space_group_name_H-M   'P 1'
#
loop_
_entity.id
_entity.type
_entity.pdbx_description
1 polymer ?
#
loop_
_entity_poly.entity_id
_entity_poly.type
_entity_poly.pdbx_seq_one_letter_code
_entity_poly.pdbx_strand_id
1 'polypeptide(L)'
;MDNLDVLPDGSIWAGCHTKRLSFVAHSKDASKLSPSEVVRVLPLKNGGYDVARVYQNDGKELSGSSVAASWKNRLLVGAIYENFFLDGTLPPGKSLEDARR
;
A
#
# COMPACT_ATOMS: atom_id res chain seq x y z
N MET A 1 -1.21 9.62 3.10
CA MET A 1 -0.32 9.08 2.06
C MET A 1 1.10 9.35 2.47
N ASP A 2 1.99 8.41 2.20
CA ASP A 2 3.43 8.51 2.47
C ASP A 2 4.17 8.52 1.13
N ASN A 3 4.76 7.40 0.70
CA ASN A 3 5.45 7.30 -0.59
C ASN A 3 4.55 6.77 -1.73
N LEU A 4 4.92 7.15 -2.95
CA LEU A 4 4.28 6.72 -4.20
C LEU A 4 5.31 6.01 -5.08
N ASP A 5 5.00 4.79 -5.51
CA ASP A 5 5.70 4.09 -6.58
C ASP A 5 4.92 4.31 -7.88
N VAL A 6 5.61 4.80 -8.92
CA VAL A 6 4.99 5.23 -10.18
C VAL A 6 5.58 4.41 -11.32
N LEU A 7 4.72 3.67 -12.00
CA LEU A 7 5.09 2.83 -13.14
C LEU A 7 5.17 3.65 -14.44
N PRO A 8 5.91 3.17 -15.47
CA PRO A 8 6.05 3.88 -16.75
C PRO A 8 4.72 4.19 -17.46
N ASP A 9 3.67 3.41 -17.18
CA ASP A 9 2.33 3.60 -17.74
C ASP A 9 1.46 4.59 -16.94
N GLY A 10 2.02 5.23 -15.90
CA GLY A 10 1.34 6.19 -15.04
C GLY A 10 0.51 5.57 -13.91
N SER A 11 0.54 4.25 -13.75
CA SER A 11 -0.11 3.59 -12.60
C SER A 11 0.68 3.83 -11.32
N ILE A 12 -0.01 3.95 -10.20
CA ILE A 12 0.58 4.30 -8.91
C ILE A 12 0.24 3.25 -7.86
N TRP A 13 1.24 2.88 -7.06
CA TRP A 13 1.08 2.18 -5.79
C TRP A 13 1.45 3.11 -4.64
N ALA A 14 0.56 3.24 -3.67
CA ALA A 14 0.76 4.15 -2.54
C ALA A 14 0.70 3.39 -1.20
N GLY A 15 1.72 3.61 -0.37
CA GLY A 15 1.65 3.29 1.06
C GLY A 15 0.93 4.39 1.83
N CYS A 16 0.01 4.01 2.71
CA CYS A 16 -0.88 4.96 3.39
C CYS A 16 -0.93 4.75 4.90
N HIS A 17 -0.72 5.85 5.63
CA HIS A 17 -1.08 5.97 7.05
C HIS A 17 -2.53 6.43 7.18
N THR A 18 -3.46 5.53 7.48
CA THR A 18 -4.88 5.89 7.64
C THR A 18 -5.15 6.70 8.92
N LYS A 19 -4.25 6.62 9.93
CA LYS A 19 -4.33 7.34 11.20
C LYS A 19 -2.99 7.96 11.62
N ARG A 20 -2.79 9.24 11.28
CA ARG A 20 -1.54 9.99 11.55
C ARG A 20 -1.13 10.00 13.04
N LEU A 21 -2.08 10.13 13.97
CA LEU A 21 -1.77 10.12 15.40
C LEU A 21 -1.30 8.75 15.89
N SER A 22 -1.85 7.66 15.34
CA SER A 22 -1.40 6.29 15.63
C SER A 22 0.03 6.07 15.13
N PHE A 23 0.37 6.60 13.95
CA PHE A 23 1.74 6.54 13.42
C PHE A 23 2.75 7.27 14.32
N VAL A 24 2.43 8.49 14.78
CA VAL A 24 3.28 9.25 15.71
C VAL A 24 3.41 8.55 17.07
N ALA A 25 2.35 7.85 17.51
CA ALA A 25 2.42 7.07 18.74
C ALA A 25 3.33 5.85 18.56
N HIS A 26 3.21 5.14 17.43
CA HIS A 26 4.05 4.00 17.08
C HIS A 26 5.53 4.39 16.93
N SER A 27 5.82 5.55 16.31
CA SER A 27 7.20 6.03 16.13
C SER A 27 7.93 6.31 17.46
N LYS A 28 7.19 6.47 18.55
CA LYS A 28 7.73 6.70 19.91
C LYS A 28 7.71 5.43 20.76
N ASP A 29 6.90 4.46 20.40
CA ASP A 29 6.61 3.26 21.17
C ASP A 29 6.11 2.15 20.23
N ALA A 30 6.97 1.21 19.91
CA ALA A 30 6.68 0.11 18.98
C ALA A 30 5.51 -0.77 19.42
N SER A 31 5.14 -0.76 20.71
CA SER A 31 3.98 -1.52 21.21
C SER A 31 2.63 -0.91 20.76
N LYS A 32 2.62 0.36 20.34
CA LYS A 32 1.42 1.04 19.85
C LYS A 32 1.27 0.81 18.36
N LEU A 33 0.24 0.05 17.96
CA LEU A 33 0.03 -0.27 16.55
C LEU A 33 -0.38 0.96 15.72
N SER A 34 0.15 1.04 14.50
CA SER A 34 -0.27 2.00 13.49
C SER A 34 -0.90 1.25 12.31
N PRO A 35 -2.17 1.52 11.95
CA PRO A 35 -2.79 0.88 10.79
C PRO A 35 -2.01 1.12 9.50
N SER A 36 -2.07 0.12 8.62
CA SER A 36 -1.40 0.12 7.31
C SER A 36 -2.42 -0.06 6.20
N GLU A 37 -2.16 0.57 5.06
CA GLU A 37 -3.04 0.54 3.89
C GLU A 37 -2.21 0.67 2.61
N VAL A 38 -2.61 -0.05 1.57
CA VAL A 38 -2.07 0.11 0.22
C VAL A 38 -3.20 0.38 -0.77
N VAL A 39 -2.99 1.40 -1.61
CA VAL A 39 -3.91 1.81 -2.67
C VAL A 39 -3.22 1.68 -4.03
N ARG A 40 -3.94 1.13 -5.01
CA ARG A 40 -3.61 1.14 -6.43
C ARG A 40 -4.42 2.22 -7.12
N VAL A 41 -3.77 3.00 -7.98
CA VAL A 41 -4.42 3.97 -8.87
C VAL A 41 -4.00 3.65 -10.30
N LEU A 42 -4.98 3.44 -11.18
CA LEU A 42 -4.78 3.09 -12.58
C LEU A 42 -5.45 4.13 -13.49
N PRO A 43 -4.70 4.83 -14.36
CA PRO A 43 -5.29 5.70 -15.38
C PRO A 43 -6.16 4.93 -16.37
N LEU A 44 -7.35 5.47 -16.66
CA LEU A 44 -8.27 4.89 -17.65
C LEU A 44 -8.10 5.56 -19.03
N LYS A 45 -8.26 4.78 -20.11
CA LYS A 45 -8.07 5.26 -21.49
C LYS A 45 -9.02 6.41 -21.88
N ASN A 46 -10.22 6.43 -21.32
CA ASN A 46 -11.26 7.44 -21.55
C ASN A 46 -11.22 8.60 -20.54
N GLY A 47 -10.13 8.71 -19.77
CA GLY A 47 -10.00 9.67 -18.68
C GLY A 47 -10.52 9.14 -17.34
N GLY A 48 -10.04 9.74 -16.25
CA GLY A 48 -10.31 9.28 -14.89
C GLY A 48 -9.36 8.16 -14.42
N TYR A 49 -9.68 7.61 -13.26
CA TYR A 49 -8.83 6.62 -12.57
C TYR A 49 -9.68 5.49 -11.97
N ASP A 50 -9.19 4.26 -12.09
CA ASP A 50 -9.61 3.14 -11.24
C ASP A 50 -8.76 3.16 -9.96
N VAL A 51 -9.42 3.31 -8.82
CA VAL A 51 -8.77 3.39 -7.50
C VAL A 51 -9.22 2.20 -6.66
N ALA A 52 -8.27 1.36 -6.26
CA ALA A 52 -8.55 0.17 -5.48
C ALA A 52 -7.67 0.13 -4.23
N ARG A 53 -8.30 0.01 -3.06
CA ARG A 53 -7.61 -0.49 -1.86
C ARG A 53 -7.30 -1.98 -2.07
N VAL A 54 -6.03 -2.36 -1.95
CA VAL A 54 -5.56 -3.73 -2.16
C VAL A 54 -5.14 -4.44 -0.87
N TYR A 55 -4.78 -3.67 0.15
CA TYR A 55 -4.37 -4.15 1.46
C TYR A 55 -4.79 -3.14 2.54
N GLN A 56 -5.26 -3.66 3.68
CA GLN A 56 -5.52 -2.88 4.87
C GLN A 56 -5.45 -3.79 6.10
N ASN A 57 -4.74 -3.36 7.13
CA ASN A 57 -4.64 -4.07 8.40
C ASN A 57 -4.60 -3.06 9.56
N ASP A 58 -4.95 -3.51 10.76
CA ASP A 58 -4.97 -2.69 11.98
C ASP A 58 -3.58 -2.38 12.56
N GLY A 59 -2.52 -2.89 11.92
CA GLY A 59 -1.11 -2.71 12.29
C GLY A 59 -0.48 -3.96 12.87
N LYS A 60 -1.26 -5.03 13.12
CA LYS A 60 -0.75 -6.30 13.67
C LYS A 60 0.16 -7.04 12.71
N GLU A 61 -0.10 -6.95 11.41
CA GLU A 61 0.75 -7.61 10.39
C GLU A 61 1.97 -6.77 10.04
N LEU A 62 1.79 -5.45 9.94
CA LEU A 62 2.86 -4.48 9.70
C LEU A 62 2.35 -3.11 10.16
N SER A 63 3.02 -2.45 11.11
CA SER A 63 2.61 -1.13 11.55
C SER A 63 3.20 0.00 10.71
N GLY A 64 2.35 0.92 10.26
CA GLY A 64 2.78 2.14 9.58
C GLY A 64 3.45 1.92 8.23
N SER A 65 2.75 1.28 7.29
CA SER A 65 3.20 1.13 5.90
C SER A 65 3.51 2.48 5.25
N SER A 66 4.68 2.60 4.62
CA SER A 66 5.15 3.82 3.97
C SER A 66 5.23 3.69 2.45
N VAL A 67 5.45 2.48 1.94
CA VAL A 67 5.65 2.22 0.51
C VAL A 67 5.04 0.87 0.14
N ALA A 68 4.58 0.77 -1.10
CA ALA A 68 4.21 -0.49 -1.70
C ALA A 68 4.74 -0.56 -3.12
N ALA A 69 5.22 -1.73 -3.52
CA ALA A 69 5.64 -2.04 -4.87
C ALA A 69 5.01 -3.36 -5.31
N SER A 70 4.65 -3.47 -6.58
CA SER A 70 4.06 -4.71 -7.10
C SER A 70 4.80 -5.20 -8.34
N TRP A 71 4.81 -6.52 -8.51
CA TRP A 71 5.26 -7.16 -9.73
C TRP A 71 4.35 -8.34 -10.05
N LYS A 72 3.68 -8.31 -11.21
CA LYS A 72 2.63 -9.25 -11.58
C LYS A 72 1.53 -9.30 -10.50
N ASN A 73 1.38 -10.45 -9.82
CA ASN A 73 0.45 -10.66 -8.73
C ASN A 73 1.11 -10.60 -7.34
N ARG A 74 2.38 -10.23 -7.23
CA ARG A 74 3.08 -10.09 -5.94
C ARG A 74 3.05 -8.64 -5.49
N LEU A 75 2.88 -8.44 -4.18
CA LEU A 75 2.88 -7.14 -3.52
C LEU A 75 3.91 -7.17 -2.39
N LEU A 76 4.80 -6.18 -2.39
CA LEU A 76 5.71 -5.89 -1.29
C LEU A 76 5.24 -4.63 -0.58
N VAL A 77 5.18 -4.66 0.75
CA VAL A 77 4.78 -3.51 1.59
C VAL A 77 5.84 -3.23 2.64
N GLY A 78 6.45 -2.07 2.56
CA GLY A 78 7.46 -1.59 3.51
C GLY A 78 6.88 -0.63 4.54
N ALA A 79 7.53 -0.56 5.71
CA ALA A 79 7.22 0.38 6.79
C ALA A 79 8.49 1.10 7.26
N ILE A 80 8.32 2.22 7.96
CA ILE A 80 9.45 3.05 8.42
C ILE A 80 10.12 2.47 9.67
N TYR A 81 9.33 1.94 10.61
CA TYR A 81 9.80 1.55 11.95
C TYR A 81 9.82 0.04 12.19
N GLU A 82 9.51 -0.75 11.16
CA GLU A 82 9.55 -2.21 11.23
C GLU A 82 10.87 -2.73 10.63
N ASN A 83 11.39 -3.83 11.16
CA ASN A 83 12.61 -4.47 10.65
C ASN A 83 12.33 -5.56 9.59
N PHE A 84 11.09 -5.63 9.11
CA PHE A 84 10.64 -6.57 8.09
C PHE A 84 9.68 -5.86 7.13
N PHE A 85 9.36 -6.54 6.04
CA PHE A 85 8.35 -6.11 5.07
C PHE A 85 7.39 -7.27 4.81
N LEU A 86 6.19 -6.96 4.33
CA LEU A 86 5.25 -7.98 3.90
C LEU A 86 5.53 -8.36 2.44
N ASP A 87 5.54 -9.67 2.17
CA ASP A 87 5.55 -10.23 0.82
C ASP A 87 4.31 -11.11 0.64
N GLY A 88 3.38 -10.65 -0.18
CA GLY A 88 2.08 -11.28 -0.36
C GLY A 88 1.67 -11.41 -1.82
N THR A 89 0.61 -12.20 -2.04
CA THR A 89 -0.05 -12.29 -3.34
C THR A 89 -1.28 -11.40 -3.34
N LEU A 90 -1.45 -10.60 -4.39
CA LEU A 90 -2.63 -9.76 -4.59
C LEU A 90 -3.87 -10.64 -4.78
N PRO A 91 -5.01 -10.26 -4.18
CA PRO A 91 -6.29 -10.91 -4.45
C PRO A 91 -6.66 -10.79 -5.94
N PRO A 92 -7.46 -11.74 -6.48
CA PRO A 92 -8.01 -11.62 -7.83
C PRO A 92 -8.68 -10.27 -8.06
N GLY A 93 -8.42 -9.63 -9.20
CA GLY A 93 -9.00 -8.32 -9.54
C GLY A 93 -8.27 -7.11 -8.91
N LYS A 94 -7.22 -7.33 -8.12
CA LYS A 94 -6.44 -6.26 -7.48
C LYS A 94 -5.10 -6.00 -8.16
N SER A 95 -4.63 -6.91 -9.00
CA SER A 95 -3.42 -6.71 -9.82
C SER A 95 -3.66 -5.70 -10.94
N LEU A 96 -2.56 -5.11 -11.45
CA LEU A 96 -2.63 -4.24 -12.63
C LEU A 96 -3.07 -5.00 -13.87
N GLU A 97 -2.66 -6.26 -14.01
CA GLU A 97 -3.07 -7.10 -15.15
C GLU A 97 -4.58 -7.37 -15.13
N ASP A 98 -5.15 -7.68 -13.97
CA ASP A 98 -6.60 -7.92 -13.84
C ASP A 98 -7.40 -6.64 -14.09
N ALA A 99 -6.93 -5.51 -13.57
CA ALA A 99 -7.63 -4.22 -13.68
C ALA A 99 -7.60 -3.62 -15.10
N ARG A 100 -6.75 -4.15 -15.97
CA ARG A 100 -6.64 -3.74 -17.38
C ARG A 100 -7.53 -4.58 -18.31
N ARG A 101 -8.10 -5.68 -17.83
CA ARG A 101 -9.05 -6.52 -18.58
C ARG A 101 -10.44 -5.91 -18.56
#